data_AF-A0A3D0CRW2-F1
#
_entry.id   AF-A0A3D0CRW2-F1
#
_cell.length_a   1.000
_cell.length_b   1.000
_cell.length_c   1.000
_cell.angle_alpha   90.00
_cell.angle_beta   90.00
_cell.angle_gamma   90.00
#
_symmetry.space_group_name_H-M   'P 1'
#
loop_
_entity.id
_entity.type
_entity.pdbx_description
1 polymer ?
#
loop_
_entity_poly.entity_id
_entity_poly.type
_entity_poly.pdbx_seq_one_letter_code
_entity_poly.pdbx_strand_id
1 'polypeptide(L)'
;MMGYPSSALTVSPRLGALLTQLAETPDLETALWKVLSEYIDLKVRLLRQRIQAFESKWGMPFAEFAARGEAGTLGRDAYSYEVERDFWEWEQAETLLHHYEALQARWT
;
A
#
# COMPACT_ATOMS: atom_id res chain seq x y z
N MET A 1 -36.60 23.69 3.77
CA MET A 1 -35.41 23.02 3.25
C MET A 1 -34.29 23.26 4.26
N MET A 2 -34.03 22.31 5.17
CA MET A 2 -32.94 22.42 6.14
C MET A 2 -31.63 22.08 5.44
N GLY A 3 -30.74 23.05 5.28
CA GLY A 3 -29.36 22.79 4.88
C GLY A 3 -28.63 22.15 6.05
N TYR A 4 -28.11 20.94 5.86
CA TYR A 4 -27.18 20.36 6.83
C TYR A 4 -25.92 21.24 6.85
N PRO A 5 -25.42 21.65 8.03
CA PRO A 5 -24.14 22.33 8.08
C PRO A 5 -23.07 21.36 7.57
N SER A 6 -22.38 21.75 6.49
CA SER A 6 -21.10 21.15 6.14
C SER A 6 -20.23 21.24 7.38
N SER A 7 -19.93 20.11 8.03
CA SER A 7 -19.02 20.10 9.17
C SER A 7 -17.66 20.60 8.66
N ALA A 8 -17.33 21.84 8.98
CA ALA A 8 -16.00 22.38 8.74
C ALA A 8 -15.04 21.51 9.56
N LEU A 9 -14.24 20.70 8.87
CA LEU A 9 -13.18 19.91 9.49
C LEU A 9 -12.14 20.90 10.01
N THR A 10 -12.15 21.15 11.32
CA THR A 10 -11.15 22.01 11.95
C THR A 10 -9.91 21.19 12.27
N VAL A 11 -8.78 21.58 11.69
CA VAL A 11 -7.46 21.01 12.01
C VAL A 11 -6.86 21.80 13.18
N SER A 12 -6.34 21.11 14.20
CA SER A 12 -5.67 21.81 15.31
C SER A 12 -4.42 22.56 14.81
N PRO A 13 -4.07 23.73 15.37
CA PRO A 13 -2.92 24.52 14.91
C PRO A 13 -1.61 23.72 14.91
N ARG A 14 -1.44 22.84 15.90
CA ARG A 14 -0.27 21.95 16.00
C ARG A 14 -0.19 20.97 14.83
N LEU A 15 -1.32 20.37 14.44
CA LEU A 15 -1.36 19.45 13.31
C LEU A 15 -1.14 20.19 11.98
N GLY A 16 -1.73 21.38 11.85
CA GLY A 16 -1.51 22.23 10.68
C GLY A 16 -0.03 22.63 10.50
N ALA A 17 0.62 23.06 11.58
CA ALA A 17 2.04 23.40 11.57
C ALA A 17 2.94 22.20 11.21
N LEU A 18 2.60 21.00 11.69
CA LEU A 18 3.35 19.79 11.35
C LEU A 18 3.18 19.43 9.87
N LEU A 19 1.97 19.50 9.33
CA LEU A 19 1.70 19.22 7.92
C LEU A 19 2.48 20.17 7.01
N THR A 20 2.44 21.48 7.28
CA THR A 20 3.14 22.48 6.47
C THR A 20 4.66 22.34 6.55
N GLN A 21 5.20 21.95 7.71
CA GLN A 21 6.62 21.63 7.87
C GLN A 21 7.01 20.38 7.09
N LEU A 22 6.25 19.28 7.20
CA LEU A 22 6.53 18.03 6.49
C LEU A 22 6.44 18.18 4.97
N ALA A 23 5.44 18.93 4.50
CA ALA A 23 5.21 19.13 3.08
C ALA A 23 6.09 20.24 2.47
N GLU A 24 6.84 20.97 3.31
CA GLU A 24 7.67 22.13 2.93
C GLU A 24 6.86 23.21 2.19
N THR A 25 5.60 23.41 2.60
CA THR A 25 4.70 24.41 2.01
C THR A 25 3.83 25.07 3.08
N PRO A 26 3.67 26.40 3.07
CA PRO A 26 2.85 27.11 4.07
C PRO A 26 1.34 26.93 3.87
N ASP A 27 0.90 26.50 2.68
CA ASP A 27 -0.51 26.28 2.38
C ASP A 27 -0.97 24.92 2.94
N LEU A 28 -1.91 24.94 3.88
CA LEU A 28 -2.32 23.73 4.62
C LEU A 28 -3.02 22.70 3.74
N GLU A 29 -3.85 23.14 2.80
CA GLU A 29 -4.56 22.23 1.90
C GLU A 29 -3.59 21.53 0.96
N THR A 30 -2.68 22.29 0.34
CA THR A 30 -1.58 21.76 -0.48
C THR A 30 -0.69 20.83 0.34
N ALA A 31 -0.38 21.20 1.60
CA ALA A 31 0.42 20.37 2.48
C ALA A 31 -0.22 19.01 2.74
N LEU A 32 -1.52 19.00 3.03
CA LEU A 32 -2.29 17.78 3.26
C LEU A 32 -2.31 16.90 2.01
N TRP A 33 -2.63 17.47 0.85
CA TRP A 33 -2.66 16.74 -0.42
C TRP A 33 -1.31 16.14 -0.78
N LYS A 34 -0.23 16.91 -0.60
CA LYS A 34 1.13 16.44 -0.84
C LYS A 34 1.48 15.24 0.05
N VAL A 35 1.27 15.35 1.35
CA VAL A 35 1.57 14.26 2.31
C VAL A 35 0.77 12.99 2.00
N LEU A 36 -0.52 13.12 1.68
CA LEU A 36 -1.36 11.97 1.33
C LEU A 36 -0.89 11.28 0.04
N SER A 37 -0.56 12.07 -0.98
CA SER A 37 -0.08 11.56 -2.27
C SER A 37 1.28 10.85 -2.11
N GLU A 38 2.23 11.49 -1.45
CA GLU A 38 3.55 10.93 -1.20
C GLU A 38 3.49 9.67 -0.31
N TYR A 39 2.55 9.61 0.64
CA TYR A 39 2.31 8.41 1.43
C TYR A 39 1.86 7.23 0.56
N ILE A 40 0.91 7.45 -0.36
CA ILE A 40 0.46 6.41 -1.29
C ILE A 40 1.63 5.95 -2.17
N ASP A 41 2.40 6.88 -2.73
CA ASP A 41 3.56 6.57 -3.56
C ASP A 41 4.62 5.77 -2.80
N LEU A 42 4.86 6.12 -1.53
CA LEU A 42 5.75 5.37 -0.65
C LEU A 42 5.23 3.94 -0.43
N LYS A 43 3.94 3.77 -0.14
CA LYS A 43 3.34 2.45 0.10
C LYS A 43 3.39 1.57 -1.15
N VAL A 44 3.04 2.12 -2.31
CA VAL A 44 3.13 1.42 -3.61
C VAL A 44 4.56 0.96 -3.89
N ARG A 45 5.56 1.85 -3.73
CA ARG A 45 6.97 1.50 -3.94
C ARG A 45 7.45 0.38 -3.02
N LEU A 46 7.13 0.46 -1.72
CA LEU A 46 7.52 -0.56 -0.74
C LEU A 46 6.87 -1.91 -1.04
N LEU A 47 5.59 -1.92 -1.44
CA LEU A 47 4.87 -3.15 -1.77
C LEU A 47 5.44 -3.81 -3.04
N ARG A 48 5.72 -3.02 -4.09
CA ARG A 48 6.38 -3.51 -5.30
C ARG A 48 7.77 -4.09 -5.01
N GLN A 49 8.56 -3.45 -4.17
CA GLN A 49 9.86 -3.99 -3.74
C GLN A 49 9.73 -5.32 -2.99
N ARG A 50 8.71 -5.45 -2.13
CA ARG A 50 8.45 -6.69 -1.39
C ARG A 50 8.00 -7.82 -2.32
N ILE A 51 7.09 -7.53 -3.25
CA ILE A 51 6.66 -8.47 -4.30
C ILE A 51 7.87 -8.92 -5.12
N GLN A 52 8.69 -7.99 -5.59
CA GLN A 52 9.90 -8.30 -6.36
C GLN A 52 10.89 -9.18 -5.58
N ALA A 53 11.00 -9.00 -4.26
CA ALA A 53 11.84 -9.85 -3.43
C ALA A 53 11.33 -11.30 -3.38
N PHE A 54 10.00 -11.50 -3.31
CA PHE A 54 9.41 -12.83 -3.41
C PHE A 54 9.58 -13.43 -4.81
N GLU A 55 9.34 -12.66 -5.86
CA GLU A 55 9.56 -13.09 -7.25
C GLU A 55 11.02 -13.52 -7.48
N SER A 56 11.96 -12.75 -6.93
CA SER A 56 13.39 -13.08 -7.02
C SER A 56 13.74 -14.34 -6.24
N LYS A 57 13.10 -14.57 -5.09
CA LYS A 57 13.31 -15.74 -4.25
C LYS A 57 12.76 -17.02 -4.90
N TRP A 58 11.58 -16.94 -5.49
CA TRP A 58 10.86 -18.10 -6.03
C TRP A 58 11.04 -18.28 -7.54
N GLY A 59 11.59 -17.28 -8.24
CA GLY A 59 11.88 -17.32 -9.67
C GLY A 59 10.62 -17.31 -10.55
N MET A 60 9.48 -16.87 -10.01
CA MET A 60 8.18 -16.87 -10.67
C MET A 60 7.26 -15.80 -10.05
N PRO A 61 6.16 -15.38 -10.71
CA PRO A 61 5.17 -14.48 -10.12
C PRO A 61 4.24 -15.20 -9.11
N PHE A 62 3.52 -14.43 -8.29
CA PHE A 62 2.65 -14.95 -7.22
C PHE A 62 1.64 -15.99 -7.72
N ALA A 63 0.95 -15.69 -8.83
CA ALA A 63 -0.08 -16.58 -9.37
C ALA A 63 0.47 -17.97 -9.73
N GLU A 64 1.70 -18.03 -10.25
CA GLU A 64 2.35 -19.30 -10.55
C GLU A 64 2.82 -20.00 -9.27
N PHE A 65 3.39 -19.25 -8.32
CA PHE A 65 3.78 -19.76 -7.01
C PHE A 65 2.61 -20.40 -6.26
N ALA A 66 1.46 -19.72 -6.19
CA ALA A 66 0.23 -20.20 -5.58
C ALA A 66 -0.26 -21.50 -6.24
N ALA A 67 -0.37 -21.51 -7.59
CA ALA A 67 -0.83 -22.67 -8.34
C ALA A 67 0.09 -23.89 -8.16
N ARG A 68 1.41 -23.69 -8.17
CA ARG A 68 2.40 -24.77 -7.95
C ARG A 68 2.39 -25.27 -6.51
N GLY A 69 2.16 -24.39 -5.54
CA GLY A 69 1.98 -24.74 -4.12
C GLY A 69 0.78 -25.67 -3.93
N GLU A 70 -0.39 -25.29 -4.45
CA GLU A 70 -1.61 -26.12 -4.41
C GLU A 70 -1.44 -27.46 -5.14
N ALA A 71 -0.77 -27.45 -6.29
CA ALA A 71 -0.51 -28.67 -7.06
C ALA A 71 0.61 -29.56 -6.48
N GLY A 72 1.31 -29.12 -5.43
CA GLY A 72 2.45 -29.84 -4.86
C GLY A 72 3.66 -29.93 -5.81
N THR A 73 3.78 -29.03 -6.78
CA THR A 73 4.83 -29.01 -7.82
C THR A 73 5.87 -27.92 -7.61
N LEU A 74 5.84 -27.24 -6.45
CA LEU A 74 6.76 -26.15 -6.10
C LEU A 74 8.23 -26.58 -5.97
N GLY A 75 8.50 -27.88 -5.82
CA GLY A 75 9.85 -28.42 -5.59
C GLY A 75 10.36 -28.19 -4.16
N ARG A 76 9.52 -27.64 -3.28
CA ARG A 76 9.68 -27.56 -1.83
C ARG A 76 8.41 -28.09 -1.15
N ASP A 77 8.51 -28.44 0.13
CA ASP A 77 7.35 -28.81 0.93
C ASP A 77 6.40 -27.61 1.07
N ALA A 78 5.22 -27.73 0.46
CA ALA A 78 4.23 -26.67 0.40
C ALA A 78 3.68 -26.30 1.79
N TYR A 79 3.75 -27.22 2.75
CA TYR A 79 3.31 -27.01 4.13
C TYR A 79 4.46 -26.64 5.07
N SER A 80 5.64 -26.38 4.52
CA SER A 80 6.72 -25.83 5.32
C SER A 80 6.37 -24.40 5.76
N TYR A 81 6.72 -24.07 7.00
CA TYR A 81 6.49 -22.74 7.56
C TYR A 81 7.03 -21.60 6.67
N GLU A 82 8.16 -21.82 5.99
CA GLU A 82 8.73 -20.85 5.06
C GLU A 82 7.82 -20.58 3.85
N VAL A 83 7.31 -21.65 3.22
CA VAL A 83 6.42 -21.53 2.05
C VAL A 83 5.11 -20.89 2.45
N GLU A 84 4.49 -21.34 3.55
CA GLU A 84 3.23 -20.77 4.02
C GLU A 84 3.38 -19.29 4.38
N ARG A 85 4.43 -18.92 5.13
CA ARG A 85 4.67 -17.51 5.49
C ARG A 85 4.85 -16.65 4.24
N ASP A 86 5.66 -17.11 3.29
CA ASP A 86 5.88 -16.38 2.04
C ASP A 86 4.58 -16.24 1.23
N PHE A 87 3.74 -17.28 1.18
CA PHE A 87 2.42 -17.21 0.55
C PHE A 87 1.57 -16.10 1.16
N TRP A 88 1.37 -16.12 2.49
CA TRP A 88 0.51 -15.16 3.18
C TRP A 88 1.02 -13.73 3.06
N GLU A 89 2.33 -13.52 3.23
CA GLU A 89 2.93 -12.20 3.15
C GLU A 89 2.90 -11.63 1.73
N TRP A 90 3.04 -12.49 0.72
CA TRP A 90 2.98 -12.08 -0.67
C TRP A 90 1.55 -11.77 -1.11
N GLU A 91 0.58 -12.62 -0.78
CA GLU A 91 -0.85 -12.37 -1.03
C GLU A 91 -1.29 -11.03 -0.41
N GLN A 92 -0.86 -10.78 0.82
CA GLN A 92 -1.13 -9.51 1.49
C GLN A 92 -0.51 -8.33 0.73
N ALA A 93 0.70 -8.49 0.21
CA ALA A 93 1.38 -7.45 -0.55
C ALA A 93 0.67 -7.13 -1.87
N GLU A 94 0.25 -8.14 -2.64
CA GLU A 94 -0.53 -7.99 -3.87
C GLU A 94 -1.86 -7.27 -3.58
N THR A 95 -2.58 -7.73 -2.55
CA THR A 95 -3.87 -7.15 -2.15
C THR A 95 -3.74 -5.68 -1.76
N LEU A 96 -2.73 -5.34 -0.96
CA LEU A 96 -2.48 -3.95 -0.56
C LEU A 96 -2.01 -3.10 -1.73
N LEU A 97 -1.22 -3.65 -2.65
CA LEU A 97 -0.75 -2.92 -3.82
C LEU A 97 -1.95 -2.49 -4.68
N HIS A 98 -2.85 -3.44 -4.98
CA HIS A 98 -4.08 -3.14 -5.71
C HIS A 98 -4.94 -2.09 -4.99
N HIS A 99 -5.04 -2.15 -3.66
CA HIS A 99 -5.76 -1.15 -2.88
C HIS A 99 -5.18 0.26 -3.06
N TYR A 100 -3.86 0.42 -2.92
CA TYR A 100 -3.21 1.72 -3.03
C TYR A 100 -3.18 2.25 -4.46
N GLU A 101 -3.01 1.38 -5.47
CA GLU A 101 -3.10 1.77 -6.88
C GLU A 101 -4.52 2.25 -7.23
N ALA A 102 -5.56 1.59 -6.71
CA ALA A 102 -6.94 2.04 -6.88
C ALA A 102 -7.20 3.41 -6.21
N LEU A 103 -6.60 3.66 -5.04
CA LEU A 103 -6.67 4.97 -4.40
C LEU A 103 -5.94 6.05 -5.22
N GLN A 104 -4.74 5.74 -5.73
CA GLN A 104 -3.95 6.66 -6.56
C GLN A 104 -4.70 7.06 -7.84
N ALA A 105 -5.30 6.08 -8.53
CA ALA A 105 -6.07 6.30 -9.75
C ALA A 105 -7.34 7.16 -9.55
N ARG A 106 -7.87 7.22 -8.33
CA ARG A 106 -9.04 8.05 -8.00
C ARG A 106 -8.68 9.53 -7.81
N TRP A 107 -7.42 9.82 -7.48
CA TRP A 107 -6.94 11.17 -7.14
C TRP A 107 -6.00 11.78 -8.17
N THR A 108 -5.72 11.04 -9.26
CA THR A 108 -5.02 11.54 -10.45
C THR A 108 -6.03 11.95 -11.51
#